data_AF-A0A556SAI1-F1
#
_entry.id   AF-A0A556SAI1-F1
#
_cell.length_a   1.000
_cell.length_b   1.000
_cell.length_c   1.000
_cell.angle_alpha   90.00
_cell.angle_beta   90.00
_cell.angle_gamma   90.00
#
_symmetry.space_group_name_H-M   'P 1'
#
loop_
_entity.id
_entity.type
_entity.pdbx_description
1 polymer ?
#
loop_
_entity_poly.entity_id
_entity_poly.type
_entity_poly.pdbx_seq_one_letter_code
_entity_poly.pdbx_strand_id
1 'polypeptide(L)'
;MKVIKITTLVLISLGLFGCDNSEKAKKDEAEKLTKTQDIIISDAKKSLPYQVDSVTSLVDIFKDDNSINYRYVIKASKDQLQISETEKMTSENLKKVYCSDNQQVKEFRDAFPNGAVHNYYIDDEKLFSVKLTPASCNAN
;
A
#
# COMPACT_ATOMS: atom_id res chain seq x y z
N MET A 1 -22.32 -43.09 56.31
CA MET A 1 -22.50 -44.22 55.38
C MET A 1 -23.69 -43.95 54.47
N LYS A 2 -23.60 -44.38 53.20
CA LYS A 2 -24.54 -44.29 52.06
C LYS A 2 -24.36 -43.05 51.17
N VAL A 3 -23.48 -43.13 50.15
CA VAL A 3 -23.64 -43.60 48.74
C VAL A 3 -24.23 -42.57 47.76
N ILE A 4 -23.31 -41.95 46.99
CA ILE A 4 -23.27 -41.72 45.53
C ILE A 4 -24.61 -41.52 44.79
N LYS A 5 -24.75 -40.39 44.06
CA LYS A 5 -25.04 -40.39 42.61
C LYS A 5 -24.35 -39.22 41.90
N ILE A 6 -23.63 -39.58 40.85
CA ILE A 6 -22.91 -38.75 39.89
C ILE A 6 -23.95 -38.07 39.00
N THR A 7 -23.87 -36.75 38.84
CA THR A 7 -24.47 -36.04 37.72
C THR A 7 -23.41 -35.15 37.09
N THR A 8 -22.68 -35.77 36.16
CA THR A 8 -22.06 -35.10 35.03
C THR A 8 -23.13 -34.28 34.33
N LEU A 9 -23.09 -32.95 34.48
CA LEU A 9 -23.68 -32.06 33.48
C LEU A 9 -22.53 -31.29 32.83
N VAL A 10 -22.11 -31.84 31.70
CA VAL A 10 -21.35 -31.16 30.67
C VAL A 10 -22.15 -29.92 30.26
N LEU A 11 -21.69 -28.75 30.68
CA LEU A 11 -22.01 -27.48 30.01
C LEU A 11 -20.80 -27.07 29.18
N ILE A 12 -20.51 -27.90 28.16
CA ILE A 12 -19.89 -27.40 26.93
C ILE A 12 -21.04 -26.72 26.18
N SER A 13 -21.37 -25.50 26.58
CA SER A 13 -22.36 -24.69 25.88
C SER A 13 -21.66 -23.63 25.06
N LEU A 14 -21.60 -23.94 23.76
CA LEU A 14 -21.79 -23.04 22.62
C LEU A 14 -20.76 -21.92 22.43
N GLY A 15 -19.92 -22.09 21.39
CA GLY A 15 -19.28 -20.94 20.75
C GLY A 15 -18.02 -21.14 19.93
N LEU A 16 -17.54 -22.36 19.63
CA LEU A 16 -16.32 -22.54 18.81
C LEU A 16 -16.58 -22.89 17.33
N PHE A 17 -17.83 -22.86 16.86
CA PHE A 17 -18.16 -23.14 15.45
C PHE A 17 -18.27 -21.88 14.56
N GLY A 18 -17.78 -20.72 15.03
CA GLY A 18 -17.79 -19.46 14.27
C GLY A 18 -16.47 -19.08 13.58
N CYS A 19 -15.35 -19.74 13.88
CA CYS A 19 -14.03 -19.28 13.41
C CYS A 19 -13.66 -19.78 12.01
N ASP A 20 -14.05 -21.00 11.60
CA ASP A 20 -13.60 -21.60 10.33
C ASP A 20 -14.13 -20.88 9.07
N ASN A 21 -15.33 -20.28 9.14
CA ASN A 21 -15.90 -19.57 7.99
C ASN A 21 -15.36 -18.13 7.85
N SER A 22 -15.00 -17.48 8.97
CA SER A 22 -14.42 -16.14 8.96
C SER A 22 -12.99 -16.11 8.42
N GLU A 23 -12.23 -17.19 8.66
CA GLU A 23 -10.85 -17.32 8.16
C GLU A 23 -10.83 -17.57 6.65
N LYS A 24 -11.75 -18.40 6.14
CA LYS A 24 -11.88 -18.64 4.69
C LYS A 24 -12.27 -17.36 3.95
N ALA A 25 -13.28 -16.62 4.44
CA ALA A 25 -13.68 -15.36 3.83
C ALA A 25 -12.54 -14.32 3.79
N LYS A 26 -11.80 -14.16 4.90
CA LYS A 26 -10.63 -13.26 4.94
C LYS A 26 -9.54 -13.67 3.96
N LYS A 27 -9.31 -14.98 3.80
CA LYS A 27 -8.33 -15.51 2.86
C LYS A 27 -8.73 -15.25 1.42
N ASP A 28 -10.00 -15.46 1.08
CA ASP A 28 -10.54 -15.23 -0.26
C ASP A 28 -10.46 -13.74 -0.65
N GLU A 29 -10.76 -12.85 0.29
CA GLU A 29 -10.62 -11.40 0.09
C GLU A 29 -9.16 -10.97 -0.11
N ALA A 30 -8.23 -11.49 0.70
CA ALA A 30 -6.82 -11.20 0.58
C ALA A 30 -6.23 -11.73 -0.76
N GLU A 31 -6.66 -12.90 -1.21
CA GLU A 31 -6.27 -13.46 -2.51
C GLU A 31 -6.80 -12.61 -3.66
N LYS A 32 -8.07 -12.18 -3.59
CA LYS A 32 -8.66 -11.28 -4.59
C LYS A 32 -7.94 -9.94 -4.64
N LEU A 33 -7.63 -9.34 -3.49
CA LEU A 33 -6.87 -8.08 -3.41
C LEU A 33 -5.49 -8.24 -4.05
N THR A 34 -4.78 -9.32 -3.72
CA THR A 34 -3.47 -9.66 -4.30
C THR A 34 -3.53 -9.73 -5.82
N LYS A 35 -4.51 -10.44 -6.38
CA LYS A 35 -4.70 -10.54 -7.84
C LYS A 35 -4.95 -9.18 -8.49
N THR A 36 -5.81 -8.35 -7.89
CA THR A 36 -6.09 -6.99 -8.38
C THR A 36 -4.82 -6.13 -8.41
N GLN A 37 -4.04 -6.14 -7.33
CA GLN A 37 -2.79 -5.39 -7.25
C GLN A 37 -1.78 -5.86 -8.31
N ASP A 38 -1.66 -7.17 -8.51
CA ASP A 38 -0.72 -7.75 -9.48
C ASP A 38 -1.09 -7.37 -10.92
N ILE A 39 -2.38 -7.33 -11.25
CA ILE A 39 -2.88 -6.85 -12.55
C ILE A 39 -2.52 -5.37 -12.74
N ILE A 40 -2.84 -4.51 -11.75
CA ILE A 40 -2.54 -3.08 -11.83
C ILE A 40 -1.04 -2.83 -12.04
N ILE A 41 -0.19 -3.52 -11.27
CA ILE A 41 1.27 -3.36 -11.39
C ILE A 41 1.77 -3.88 -12.73
N SER A 42 1.32 -5.07 -13.17
CA SER A 42 1.72 -5.64 -14.46
C SER A 42 1.33 -4.71 -15.61
N ASP A 43 0.15 -4.11 -15.56
CA ASP A 43 -0.28 -3.15 -16.58
C ASP A 43 0.51 -1.85 -16.53
N ALA A 44 0.73 -1.29 -15.34
CA ALA A 44 1.54 -0.08 -15.17
C ALA A 44 3.00 -0.28 -15.64
N LYS A 45 3.58 -1.47 -15.42
CA LYS A 45 4.93 -1.82 -15.87
C LYS A 45 5.11 -1.78 -17.38
N LYS A 46 4.06 -1.96 -18.17
CA LYS A 46 4.14 -1.93 -19.65
C LYS A 46 4.58 -0.57 -20.19
N SER A 47 4.41 0.49 -19.41
CA SER A 47 4.77 1.86 -19.77
C SER A 47 6.17 2.25 -19.30
N LEU A 48 6.93 1.34 -18.69
CA LEU A 48 8.26 1.64 -18.14
C LEU A 48 9.39 1.45 -19.18
N PRO A 49 10.45 2.28 -19.13
CA PRO A 49 10.58 3.47 -18.28
C PRO A 49 9.65 4.60 -18.75
N TYR A 50 8.99 5.27 -17.81
CA TYR A 50 8.12 6.41 -18.11
C TYR A 50 8.83 7.71 -17.77
N GLN A 51 9.00 8.59 -18.76
CA GLN A 51 9.62 9.89 -18.57
C GLN A 51 8.61 10.86 -17.94
N VAL A 52 8.86 11.27 -16.70
CA VAL A 52 7.97 12.18 -15.95
C VAL A 52 8.25 13.64 -16.33
N ASP A 53 9.53 13.98 -16.47
CA ASP A 53 10.01 15.29 -16.91
C ASP A 53 11.36 15.17 -17.65
N SER A 54 12.04 16.29 -17.91
CA SER A 54 13.31 16.31 -18.66
C SER A 54 14.45 15.54 -17.99
N VAL A 55 14.41 15.34 -16.66
CA VAL A 55 15.49 14.70 -15.89
C VAL A 55 15.00 13.52 -15.05
N THR A 56 13.71 13.35 -14.82
CA THR A 56 13.14 12.31 -13.95
C THR A 56 12.46 11.22 -14.76
N SER A 57 12.80 9.96 -14.49
CA SER A 57 12.14 8.79 -15.08
C SER A 57 11.64 7.85 -14.00
N LEU A 58 10.40 7.37 -14.12
CA LEU A 58 9.92 6.22 -13.37
C LEU A 58 10.46 4.95 -14.04
N VAL A 59 11.24 4.16 -13.31
CA VAL A 59 11.96 3.01 -13.87
C VAL A 59 11.48 1.66 -13.33
N ASP A 60 10.81 1.64 -12.17
CA ASP A 60 10.22 0.42 -11.62
C ASP A 60 8.98 0.75 -10.78
N ILE A 61 8.08 -0.24 -10.70
CA ILE A 61 6.87 -0.20 -9.88
C ILE A 61 6.74 -1.57 -9.22
N PHE A 62 6.57 -1.66 -7.92
CA PHE A 62 6.42 -2.96 -7.26
C PHE A 62 5.49 -2.90 -6.07
N LYS A 63 4.98 -4.07 -5.66
CA LYS A 63 4.20 -4.20 -4.44
C LYS A 63 5.11 -4.50 -3.28
N ASP A 64 4.86 -3.87 -2.14
CA ASP A 64 5.41 -4.27 -0.85
C ASP A 64 4.36 -4.03 0.23
N ASP A 65 4.03 -5.05 1.02
CA ASP A 65 3.04 -5.01 2.10
C ASP A 65 1.77 -4.18 1.76
N ASN A 66 1.01 -4.59 0.74
CA ASN A 66 -0.21 -3.90 0.25
C ASN A 66 -0.04 -2.41 -0.11
N SER A 67 1.19 -1.94 -0.25
CA SER A 67 1.53 -0.63 -0.79
C SER A 67 2.12 -0.78 -2.18
N ILE A 68 1.89 0.23 -3.02
CA ILE A 68 2.55 0.34 -4.32
C ILE A 68 3.76 1.25 -4.21
N ASN A 69 4.89 0.77 -4.70
CA ASN A 69 6.18 1.42 -4.61
C ASN A 69 6.62 1.83 -6.00
N TYR A 70 7.04 3.08 -6.13
CA TYR A 70 7.54 3.66 -7.37
C TYR A 70 9.02 4.00 -7.22
N ARG A 71 9.86 3.58 -8.17
CA ARG A 71 11.28 3.92 -8.22
C ARG A 71 11.53 4.95 -9.32
N TYR A 72 11.90 6.17 -8.94
CA TYR A 72 12.27 7.24 -9.85
C TYR A 72 13.78 7.44 -9.86
N VAL A 73 14.35 7.62 -11.06
CA VAL A 73 15.75 8.01 -11.24
C VAL A 73 15.79 9.42 -11.80
N ILE A 74 16.56 10.29 -11.14
CA ILE A 74 16.80 11.68 -11.53
C ILE A 74 18.19 11.74 -12.17
N LYS A 75 18.27 12.19 -13.42
CA LYS A 75 19.49 12.39 -14.21
C LYS A 75 20.01 13.82 -14.04
N ALA A 76 20.33 14.19 -12.80
CA ALA A 76 20.93 15.45 -12.43
C ALA A 76 21.91 15.23 -11.28
N SER A 77 22.84 16.16 -11.07
CA SER A 77 23.75 16.08 -9.93
C SER A 77 23.11 16.63 -8.66
N LYS A 78 23.49 16.11 -7.49
CA LYS A 78 22.90 16.51 -6.19
C LYS A 78 23.08 18.00 -5.89
N ASP A 79 24.19 18.60 -6.33
CA ASP A 79 24.48 20.03 -6.19
C ASP A 79 23.54 20.94 -6.99
N GLN A 80 22.86 20.42 -8.00
CA GLN A 80 21.87 21.16 -8.78
C GLN A 80 20.47 21.14 -8.14
N LEU A 81 20.26 20.33 -7.09
CA LEU A 81 18.95 20.15 -6.46
C LEU A 81 18.94 20.72 -5.04
N GLN A 82 18.00 21.62 -4.79
CA GLN A 82 17.62 22.00 -3.43
C GLN A 82 16.77 20.89 -2.81
N ILE A 83 17.43 19.82 -2.35
CA ILE A 83 16.79 18.55 -1.94
C ILE A 83 15.57 18.78 -1.04
N SER A 84 15.71 19.60 0.01
CA SER A 84 14.62 19.85 0.96
C SER A 84 13.42 20.58 0.34
N GLU A 85 13.65 21.53 -0.58
CA GLU A 85 12.57 22.23 -1.29
C GLU A 85 11.91 21.30 -2.31
N THR A 86 12.72 20.52 -3.04
CA THR A 86 12.25 19.51 -3.99
C THR A 86 11.38 18.47 -3.29
N GLU A 87 11.85 17.87 -2.19
CA GLU A 87 11.10 16.89 -1.41
C GLU A 87 9.76 17.47 -0.93
N LYS A 88 9.77 18.70 -0.40
CA LYS A 88 8.56 19.39 0.06
C LYS A 88 7.56 19.58 -1.08
N MET A 89 7.99 20.15 -2.19
CA MET A 89 7.13 20.44 -3.34
C MET A 89 6.57 19.15 -3.96
N THR A 90 7.42 18.12 -4.12
CA THR A 90 7.00 16.80 -4.59
C THR A 90 5.99 16.17 -3.63
N SER A 91 6.23 16.24 -2.33
CA SER A 91 5.30 15.71 -1.32
C SER A 91 3.93 16.39 -1.37
N GLU A 92 3.90 17.72 -1.48
CA GLU A 92 2.66 18.49 -1.59
C GLU A 92 1.88 18.15 -2.87
N ASN A 93 2.57 18.04 -4.01
CA ASN A 93 1.94 17.73 -5.28
C ASN A 93 1.39 16.29 -5.32
N LEU A 94 2.17 15.31 -4.85
CA LEU A 94 1.70 13.93 -4.78
C LEU A 94 0.54 13.79 -3.78
N LYS A 95 0.58 14.50 -2.64
CA LYS A 95 -0.53 14.53 -1.68
C LYS A 95 -1.80 15.08 -2.32
N LYS A 96 -1.73 16.17 -3.08
CA LYS A 96 -2.89 16.74 -3.79
C LYS A 96 -3.54 15.72 -4.73
N VAL A 97 -2.74 14.98 -5.50
CA VAL A 97 -3.25 13.94 -6.42
C VAL A 97 -3.84 12.78 -5.64
N TYR A 98 -3.09 12.22 -4.69
CA TYR A 98 -3.49 11.05 -3.90
C TYR A 98 -4.74 11.30 -3.04
N CYS A 99 -4.94 12.54 -2.58
CA CYS A 99 -6.10 12.93 -1.76
C CYS A 99 -7.24 13.58 -2.56
N SER A 100 -7.14 13.62 -3.89
CA SER A 100 -8.22 14.11 -4.72
C SER A 100 -9.48 13.26 -4.58
N ASP A 101 -10.64 13.90 -4.76
CA ASP A 101 -11.96 13.25 -4.74
C ASP A 101 -12.32 12.64 -6.11
N ASN A 102 -11.33 11.99 -6.75
CA ASN A 102 -11.50 11.32 -8.03
C ASN A 102 -11.80 9.82 -7.80
N GLN A 103 -12.76 9.27 -8.54
CA GLN A 103 -13.17 7.86 -8.42
C GLN A 103 -12.01 6.88 -8.67
N GLN A 104 -11.16 7.15 -9.66
CA GLN A 104 -9.99 6.31 -9.96
C GLN A 104 -8.97 6.34 -8.82
N VAL A 105 -8.82 7.50 -8.17
CA VAL A 105 -7.93 7.64 -7.00
C VAL A 105 -8.51 6.92 -5.78
N LYS A 106 -9.84 6.92 -5.59
CA LYS A 106 -10.50 6.11 -4.56
C LYS A 106 -10.25 4.62 -4.78
N GLU A 107 -10.52 4.12 -6.00
CA GLU A 107 -10.29 2.73 -6.38
C GLU A 107 -8.82 2.32 -6.22
N PHE A 108 -7.90 3.23 -6.55
CA PHE A 108 -6.48 3.04 -6.30
C PHE A 108 -6.15 2.88 -4.81
N ARG A 109 -6.70 3.75 -3.94
CA ARG A 109 -6.49 3.65 -2.48
C ARG A 109 -7.11 2.38 -1.91
N ASP A 110 -8.23 1.92 -2.46
CA ASP A 110 -8.87 0.66 -2.05
C ASP A 110 -8.04 -0.56 -2.46
N ALA A 111 -7.41 -0.50 -3.65
CA ALA A 111 -6.51 -1.57 -4.12
C ALA A 111 -5.18 -1.62 -3.36
N PHE A 112 -4.70 -0.48 -2.82
CA PHE A 112 -3.47 -0.38 -2.05
C PHE A 112 -3.73 0.25 -0.67
N PRO A 113 -4.29 -0.51 0.28
CA PRO A 113 -4.75 0.03 1.56
C PRO A 113 -3.61 0.57 2.44
N ASN A 114 -2.37 0.10 2.23
CA ASN A 114 -1.18 0.63 2.92
C ASN A 114 -0.57 1.84 2.19
N GLY A 115 -1.14 2.23 1.05
CA GLY A 115 -0.87 3.46 0.34
C GLY A 115 0.19 3.35 -0.76
N ALA A 116 0.84 4.46 -1.03
CA ALA A 116 1.85 4.61 -2.09
C ALA A 116 3.17 5.14 -1.52
N VAL A 117 4.28 4.62 -2.03
CA VAL A 117 5.63 5.04 -1.65
C VAL A 117 6.40 5.43 -2.90
N HIS A 118 6.74 6.71 -3.01
CA HIS A 118 7.55 7.24 -4.10
C HIS A 118 9.01 7.34 -3.62
N ASN A 119 9.94 6.70 -4.31
CA ASN A 119 11.36 6.67 -3.95
C ASN A 119 12.18 7.31 -5.07
N TYR A 120 12.95 8.35 -4.75
CA TYR A 120 13.73 9.12 -5.71
C TYR A 120 15.22 8.83 -5.54
N TYR A 121 15.93 8.60 -6.64
CA TYR A 121 17.34 8.20 -6.65
C TYR A 121 18.17 9.07 -7.60
N ILE A 122 19.43 9.31 -7.23
CA ILE A 122 20.50 9.86 -8.10
C ILE A 122 21.69 8.91 -7.96
N ASP A 123 22.25 8.46 -9.08
CA ASP A 123 23.40 7.53 -9.10
C ASP A 123 23.18 6.29 -8.20
N ASP A 124 21.96 5.73 -8.26
CA ASP A 124 21.48 4.61 -7.43
C ASP A 124 21.43 4.85 -5.91
N GLU A 125 21.80 6.05 -5.45
CA GLU A 125 21.64 6.46 -4.06
C GLU A 125 20.24 7.05 -3.85
N LYS A 126 19.53 6.58 -2.82
CA LYS A 126 18.22 7.11 -2.46
C LYS A 126 18.39 8.55 -1.94
N LEU A 127 17.73 9.49 -2.60
CA LEU A 127 17.74 10.91 -2.25
C LEU A 127 16.70 11.22 -1.16
N PHE A 128 15.43 10.90 -1.44
CA PHE A 128 14.32 11.04 -0.50
C PHE A 128 13.18 10.08 -0.86
N SER A 129 12.18 9.97 0.02
CA SER A 129 10.97 9.20 -0.24
C SER A 129 9.73 9.91 0.28
N VAL A 130 8.65 9.84 -0.48
CA VAL A 130 7.33 10.35 -0.10
C VAL A 130 6.40 9.16 0.14
N LYS A 131 5.96 8.99 1.39
CA LYS A 131 4.96 7.99 1.76
C LYS A 131 3.58 8.64 1.90
N LEU A 132 2.61 8.13 1.16
CA LEU A 132 1.22 8.56 1.18
C LEU A 132 0.34 7.41 1.64
N THR A 133 -0.45 7.65 2.67
CA THR A 133 -1.40 6.68 3.24
C THR A 133 -2.79 7.31 3.29
N PRO A 134 -3.86 6.54 3.50
CA PRO A 134 -5.19 7.11 3.68
C PRO A 134 -5.23 8.21 4.76
N ALA A 135 -4.42 8.08 5.82
CA ALA A 135 -4.30 9.09 6.87
C ALA A 135 -3.66 10.41 6.39
N SER A 136 -2.84 10.38 5.33
CA SER A 136 -2.24 11.57 4.73
C SER A 136 -3.28 12.57 4.22
N CYS A 137 -4.51 12.12 3.92
CA CYS A 137 -5.59 12.97 3.43
C CYS A 137 -6.40 13.67 4.53
N ASN A 138 -6.21 13.25 5.78
CA ASN A 138 -6.88 13.82 6.95
C ASN A 138 -5.95 14.72 7.79
N ALA A 139 -4.65 14.69 7.51
CA ALA A 139 -3.67 15.54 8.18
C ALA A 139 -3.69 16.95 7.56
N ASN A 140 -4.29 17.89 8.29
CA ASN A 140 -4.20 19.34 8.04
C ASN A 140 -2.88 19.88 8.56
#